data_AF-A0A940M2J2-F1
#
_entry.id   AF-A0A940M2J2-F1
#
_cell.length_a   1.000
_cell.length_b   1.000
_cell.length_c   1.000
_cell.angle_alpha   90.00
_cell.angle_beta   90.00
_cell.angle_gamma   90.00
#
_symmetry.space_group_name_H-M   'P 1'
#
loop_
_entity.id
_entity.type
_entity.pdbx_description
1 polymer ?
#
loop_
_entity_poly.entity_id
_entity_poly.type
_entity_poly.pdbx_seq_one_letter_code
_entity_poly.pdbx_strand_id
1 'polypeptide(L)'
;MTVRYHIRLPDPAQARGSEPSLSFHAHSAEVFAEQLQDALRTTALFERWRALQPEPDEVDPSLGVTDPHAQVSGEQRTLTIDLIVLTTVPGDILKHRLRLLAGSHWELRNVSHG
;
A
#
# COMPACT_ATOMS: atom_id res chain seq x y z
N MET A 1 -3.18 17.82 4.89
CA MET A 1 -3.75 17.26 6.14
C MET A 1 -3.38 15.80 6.20
N THR A 2 -2.95 15.30 7.35
CA THR A 2 -2.53 13.90 7.50
C THR A 2 -3.75 13.04 7.78
N VAL A 3 -3.89 11.95 7.04
CA VAL A 3 -4.97 10.98 7.19
C VAL A 3 -4.41 9.69 7.76
N ARG A 4 -5.14 9.12 8.71
CA ARG A 4 -4.83 7.85 9.34
C ARG A 4 -5.74 6.77 8.78
N TYR A 5 -5.16 5.81 8.08
CA TYR A 5 -5.84 4.64 7.54
C TYR A 5 -5.51 3.42 8.39
N HIS A 6 -6.54 2.69 8.79
CA HIS A 6 -6.41 1.41 9.48
C HIS A 6 -6.77 0.30 8.50
N ILE A 7 -5.78 -0.50 8.13
CA ILE A 7 -5.90 -1.58 7.16
C ILE A 7 -5.68 -2.89 7.89
N ARG A 8 -6.48 -3.90 7.58
CA ARG A 8 -6.31 -5.25 8.10
C ARG A 8 -6.02 -6.21 6.96
N LEU A 9 -5.00 -7.04 7.14
CA LEU A 9 -4.68 -8.17 6.30
C LEU A 9 -5.19 -9.43 7.02
N PRO A 10 -6.37 -9.96 6.65
CA PRO A 10 -6.90 -11.17 7.26
C PRO A 10 -6.06 -12.40 6.93
N ASP A 11 -5.42 -12.41 5.76
CA ASP A 11 -4.51 -13.47 5.34
C ASP A 11 -3.23 -12.85 4.74
N PRO A 12 -2.17 -12.66 5.54
CA PRO A 12 -0.94 -12.03 5.07
C PRO A 12 -0.15 -12.91 4.08
N ALA A 13 -0.39 -14.22 4.06
CA ALA A 13 0.21 -15.12 3.09
C ALA A 13 -0.40 -14.93 1.70
N GLN A 14 -1.71 -14.67 1.64
CA GLN A 14 -2.45 -14.36 0.42
C GLN A 14 -2.43 -12.87 0.05
N ALA A 15 -1.91 -11.99 0.92
CA ALA A 15 -1.73 -10.57 0.66
C ALA A 15 -0.61 -10.33 -0.36
N ARG A 16 -0.83 -10.77 -1.60
CA ARG A 16 0.05 -10.64 -2.76
C ARG A 16 -0.80 -10.15 -3.93
N GLY A 17 -0.31 -9.14 -4.63
CA GLY A 17 -0.92 -8.67 -5.87
C GLY A 17 -0.81 -9.68 -7.00
N SER A 18 -1.42 -9.34 -8.14
CA SER A 18 -1.36 -10.16 -9.35
C SER A 18 0.05 -10.28 -9.93
N GLU A 19 0.90 -9.26 -9.71
CA GLU A 19 2.26 -9.20 -10.23
C GLU A 19 3.26 -9.45 -9.09
N PRO A 20 4.04 -10.55 -9.10
CA PRO A 20 4.97 -10.86 -8.03
C PRO A 20 6.04 -9.77 -7.84
N SER A 21 6.49 -9.15 -8.94
CA SER A 21 7.48 -8.06 -8.93
C SER A 21 7.02 -6.80 -8.19
N LEU A 22 5.70 -6.59 -8.06
CA LEU A 22 5.09 -5.46 -7.36
C LEU A 22 4.50 -5.84 -6.00
N SER A 23 4.33 -7.13 -5.75
CA SER A 23 3.62 -7.63 -4.58
C SER A 23 4.44 -7.47 -3.31
N PHE A 24 3.78 -7.56 -2.16
CA PHE A 24 4.48 -7.66 -0.89
C PHE A 24 5.39 -8.89 -0.87
N HIS A 25 6.62 -8.72 -0.38
CA HIS A 25 7.51 -9.85 -0.08
C HIS A 25 7.64 -10.08 1.43
N ALA A 26 6.84 -9.35 2.22
CA ALA A 26 6.89 -9.35 3.67
C ALA A 26 6.32 -10.65 4.26
N HIS A 27 6.95 -11.13 5.33
CA HIS A 27 6.48 -12.28 6.11
C HIS A 27 6.04 -11.90 7.54
N SER A 28 6.25 -10.64 7.94
CA SER A 28 5.95 -10.15 9.30
C SER A 28 5.40 -8.73 9.23
N ALA A 29 4.58 -8.36 10.23
CA ALA A 29 3.88 -7.08 10.26
C ALA A 29 4.80 -5.86 10.10
N GLU A 30 5.97 -5.86 10.73
CA GLU A 30 6.97 -4.80 10.59
C GLU A 30 7.43 -4.66 9.13
N VAL A 31 7.79 -5.77 8.49
CA VAL A 31 8.25 -5.77 7.08
C VAL A 31 7.14 -5.35 6.11
N PHE A 32 5.87 -5.68 6.42
CA PHE A 32 4.72 -5.19 5.64
C PHE A 32 4.61 -3.68 5.75
N ALA A 33 4.77 -3.14 6.96
CA ALA A 33 4.71 -1.72 7.21
C ALA A 33 5.85 -0.99 6.48
N GLU A 34 7.08 -1.49 6.58
CA GLU A 34 8.24 -0.92 5.88
C GLU A 34 8.06 -0.89 4.37
N GLN A 35 7.59 -1.99 3.77
CA GLN A 35 7.33 -2.05 2.32
C GLN A 35 6.21 -1.10 1.88
N LEU A 36 5.10 -1.05 2.64
CA LEU A 36 4.02 -0.13 2.33
C LEU A 36 4.47 1.32 2.49
N GLN A 37 5.28 1.61 3.50
CA GLN A 37 5.86 2.93 3.72
C GLN A 37 6.76 3.33 2.55
N ASP A 38 7.66 2.45 2.12
CA ASP A 38 8.53 2.71 0.96
C ASP A 38 7.72 2.94 -0.32
N ALA A 39 6.67 2.15 -0.55
CA ALA A 39 5.77 2.30 -1.69
C ALA A 39 4.94 3.60 -1.68
N LEU A 40 4.77 4.23 -0.51
CA LEU A 40 4.12 5.53 -0.36
C LEU A 40 5.11 6.69 -0.44
N ARG A 41 6.35 6.48 0.02
CA ARG A 41 7.43 7.48 -0.04
C ARG A 41 8.07 7.59 -1.42
N THR A 42 8.03 6.52 -2.22
CA THR A 42 8.71 6.45 -3.52
C THR A 42 7.73 6.19 -4.67
N THR A 43 8.06 6.73 -5.85
CA THR A 43 7.30 6.49 -7.08
C THR A 43 7.68 5.16 -7.75
N ALA A 44 8.68 4.45 -7.22
CA ALA A 44 9.27 3.28 -7.89
C ALA A 44 8.24 2.18 -8.17
N LEU A 45 7.31 1.93 -7.24
CA LEU A 45 6.24 0.96 -7.43
C LEU A 45 5.30 1.39 -8.57
N PHE A 46 4.92 2.67 -8.60
CA PHE A 46 4.05 3.22 -9.62
C PHE A 46 4.68 3.19 -11.00
N GLU A 47 5.95 3.59 -11.11
CA GLU A 47 6.67 3.60 -12.38
C GLU A 47 6.83 2.19 -12.95
N ARG A 48 7.14 1.20 -12.09
CA ARG A 48 7.18 -0.21 -12.49
C ARG A 48 5.82 -0.71 -12.96
N TRP A 49 4.75 -0.41 -12.24
CA TRP A 49 3.39 -0.79 -12.64
C TRP A 49 2.95 -0.11 -13.94
N ARG A 50 3.22 1.19 -14.07
CA ARG A 50 2.94 1.99 -15.27
C ARG A 50 3.66 1.41 -16.48
N ALA A 51 4.93 1.02 -16.35
CA ALA A 51 5.69 0.39 -17.41
C ALA A 51 5.16 -1.00 -17.84
N LEU A 52 4.40 -1.67 -16.98
CA LEU A 52 3.72 -2.94 -17.32
C LEU A 52 2.37 -2.73 -18.01
N GLN A 53 1.82 -1.51 -18.01
CA GLN A 53 0.57 -1.23 -18.71
C GLN A 53 0.81 -1.23 -20.22
N PRO A 54 -0.18 -1.65 -21.03
CA PRO A 54 -0.08 -1.61 -22.49
C PRO A 54 0.13 -0.19 -23.01
N GLU A 55 -0.45 0.82 -22.34
CA GLU A 55 -0.38 2.24 -22.71
C GLU A 55 0.09 3.07 -21.51
N PRO A 56 1.41 3.13 -21.22
CA PRO A 56 1.95 3.82 -20.05
C PRO A 56 1.70 5.34 -20.09
N ASP A 57 1.63 5.95 -21.28
CA ASP A 57 1.39 7.38 -21.45
C ASP A 57 -0.06 7.82 -21.18
N GLU A 58 -1.02 6.88 -21.24
CA GLU A 58 -2.41 7.13 -20.88
C GLU A 58 -2.68 6.99 -19.37
N VAL A 59 -1.72 6.44 -18.62
CA VAL A 59 -1.84 6.31 -17.16
C VAL A 59 -1.81 7.69 -16.52
N ASP A 60 -2.86 7.98 -15.74
CA ASP A 60 -2.99 9.25 -15.02
C ASP A 60 -1.78 9.51 -14.09
N PRO A 61 -1.05 10.62 -14.27
CA PRO A 61 0.14 10.91 -13.47
C PRO A 61 -0.19 11.24 -12.01
N SER A 62 -1.44 11.62 -11.71
CA SER A 62 -1.90 11.86 -10.34
C SER A 62 -1.94 10.57 -9.52
N LEU A 63 -1.96 9.40 -10.17
CA LEU A 63 -1.74 8.11 -9.50
C LEU A 63 -0.31 7.94 -8.95
N GLY A 64 0.64 8.76 -9.41
CA GLY A 64 2.04 8.78 -8.98
C GLY A 64 2.31 9.62 -7.73
N VAL A 65 1.28 10.13 -7.04
CA VAL A 65 1.46 10.92 -5.82
C VAL A 65 2.15 10.09 -4.73
N THR A 66 3.13 10.70 -4.09
CA THR A 66 3.92 10.14 -3.00
C THR A 66 3.97 11.11 -1.83
N ASP A 67 4.28 10.58 -0.65
CA ASP A 67 4.43 11.35 0.57
C ASP A 67 5.72 10.89 1.27
N PRO A 68 6.79 11.70 1.23
CA PRO A 68 8.07 11.36 1.87
C PRO A 68 7.96 11.29 3.40
N HIS A 69 6.93 11.89 3.99
CA HIS A 69 6.65 11.85 5.42
C HIS A 69 5.66 10.74 5.80
N ALA A 70 5.24 9.90 4.86
CA ALA A 70 4.35 8.78 5.15
C ALA A 70 4.98 7.88 6.22
N GLN A 71 4.18 7.51 7.22
CA GLN A 71 4.57 6.58 8.27
C GLN A 71 3.63 5.39 8.25
N VAL A 72 4.18 4.19 8.34
CA VAL A 72 3.38 2.98 8.46
C VAL A 72 3.85 2.20 9.66
N SER A 73 2.91 1.71 10.45
CA SER A 73 3.16 0.85 11.59
C SER A 73 2.39 -0.45 11.41
N GLY A 74 3.07 -1.57 11.59
CA GLY A 74 2.47 -2.90 11.45
C GLY A 74 2.41 -3.60 12.80
N GLU A 75 1.25 -4.16 13.11
CA GLU A 75 1.02 -4.94 14.31
C GLU A 75 0.60 -6.35 13.93
N GLN A 76 1.38 -7.34 14.37
CA GLN A 76 1.04 -8.75 14.18
C GLN A 76 -0.03 -9.14 15.21
N ARG A 77 -1.18 -9.59 14.74
CA ARG A 77 -2.18 -10.31 15.55
C ARG A 77 -2.05 -11.81 15.30
N THR A 78 -2.73 -12.61 16.12
CA THR A 78 -2.61 -14.09 16.12
C THR A 78 -2.77 -14.72 14.73
N LEU A 79 -3.68 -14.20 13.91
CA LEU A 79 -3.97 -14.73 12.56
C LEU A 79 -4.02 -13.65 11.49
N THR A 80 -3.92 -12.36 11.87
CA THR A 80 -4.09 -11.23 10.95
C THR A 80 -2.98 -10.21 11.20
N ILE A 81 -2.74 -9.33 10.24
CA ILE A 81 -1.85 -8.18 10.42
C ILE A 81 -2.69 -6.92 10.33
N ASP A 82 -2.50 -6.00 11.27
CA ASP A 82 -3.11 -4.68 11.23
C ASP A 82 -2.02 -3.65 10.88
N LEU A 83 -2.26 -2.86 9.84
CA LEU A 83 -1.38 -1.81 9.35
C LEU A 83 -2.05 -0.46 9.60
N ILE A 84 -1.33 0.43 10.26
CA ILE A 84 -1.74 1.81 10.51
C ILE A 84 -0.87 2.70 9.63
N VAL A 85 -1.50 3.37 8.67
CA VAL A 85 -0.82 4.27 7.72
C VAL A 85 -1.19 5.70 8.07
N LEU A 86 -0.18 6.55 8.26
CA LEU A 86 -0.29 7.99 8.42
C LEU A 86 0.32 8.64 7.19
N THR A 87 -0.50 9.28 6.37
CA THR A 87 -0.02 9.91 5.13
C THR A 87 -0.91 11.08 4.71
N THR A 88 -0.36 11.99 3.92
CA THR A 88 -1.14 13.00 3.19
C THR A 88 -1.65 12.50 1.83
N VAL A 89 -1.25 11.29 1.41
CA VAL A 89 -1.72 10.67 0.16
C VAL A 89 -3.23 10.42 0.25
N PRO A 90 -4.00 10.79 -0.79
CA PRO A 90 -5.44 10.56 -0.81
C PRO A 90 -5.77 9.06 -0.80
N GLY A 91 -6.92 8.72 -0.21
CA GLY A 91 -7.33 7.34 0.02
C GLY A 91 -7.41 6.51 -1.27
N ASP A 92 -7.84 7.10 -2.38
CA ASP A 92 -7.90 6.41 -3.68
C ASP A 92 -6.52 5.94 -4.17
N ILE A 93 -5.48 6.75 -3.97
CA ILE A 93 -4.10 6.40 -4.32
C ILE A 93 -3.57 5.33 -3.37
N LEU A 94 -3.83 5.45 -2.07
CA LEU A 94 -3.46 4.42 -1.10
C LEU A 94 -4.12 3.07 -1.42
N LYS A 95 -5.42 3.07 -1.72
CA LYS A 95 -6.16 1.85 -2.11
C LYS A 95 -5.59 1.25 -3.39
N HIS A 96 -5.22 2.08 -4.37
CA HIS A 96 -4.57 1.63 -5.58
C HIS A 96 -3.21 0.97 -5.27
N ARG A 97 -2.36 1.59 -4.44
CA ARG A 97 -1.08 1.01 -4.00
C ARG A 97 -1.26 -0.31 -3.28
N LEU A 98 -2.20 -0.40 -2.35
CA LEU A 98 -2.54 -1.64 -1.65
C LEU A 98 -3.02 -2.72 -2.62
N ARG A 99 -3.78 -2.36 -3.64
CA ARG A 99 -4.23 -3.32 -4.66
C ARG A 99 -3.07 -3.88 -5.48
N LEU A 100 -2.04 -3.09 -5.75
CA LEU A 100 -0.83 -3.57 -6.42
C LEU A 100 0.01 -4.50 -5.51
N LEU A 101 0.12 -4.14 -4.23
CA LEU A 101 0.97 -4.87 -3.27
C LEU A 101 0.31 -6.14 -2.72
N ALA A 102 -0.95 -6.06 -2.29
CA ALA A 102 -1.71 -7.12 -1.62
C ALA A 102 -2.90 -7.65 -2.43
N GLY A 103 -3.15 -7.13 -3.63
CA GLY A 103 -4.30 -7.56 -4.44
C GLY A 103 -5.63 -7.17 -3.78
N SER A 104 -6.50 -8.15 -3.59
CA SER A 104 -7.81 -7.99 -2.94
C SER A 104 -7.82 -8.48 -1.48
N HIS A 105 -6.69 -8.97 -0.96
CA HIS A 105 -6.60 -9.62 0.35
C HIS A 105 -6.31 -8.64 1.49
N TRP A 106 -7.05 -7.52 1.52
CA TRP A 106 -6.94 -6.49 2.55
C TRP A 106 -8.29 -5.82 2.78
N GLU A 107 -8.48 -5.29 3.99
CA GLU A 107 -9.71 -4.60 4.41
C GLU A 107 -9.37 -3.22 4.95
N LEU A 108 -10.04 -2.17 4.47
CA LEU A 108 -9.98 -0.86 5.11
C LEU A 108 -10.96 -0.83 6.30
N ARG A 109 -10.43 -0.85 7.51
CA ARG A 109 -11.22 -0.87 8.74
C ARG A 109 -11.71 0.50 9.15
N ASN A 110 -10.84 1.50 9.09
CA ASN A 110 -11.17 2.84 9.54
C ASN A 110 -10.33 3.87 8.79
N VAL A 111 -10.92 5.06 8.61
CA VAL A 111 -10.23 6.24 8.10
C VAL A 111 -10.56 7.39 9.03
N SER A 112 -9.52 8.00 9.58
CA SER A 112 -9.65 9.17 10.45
C SER A 112 -8.76 10.28 9.92
N HIS A 113 -9.24 11.51 10.01
CA HIS A 113 -8.46 12.70 9.67
C HIS A 113 -7.88 13.23 10.98
N GLY A 114 -6.57 13.43 11.02
CA GLY A 114 -5.87 14.02 12.16
C GLY A 114 -5.95 15.53 12.19
#